data_AF-A0A8C8SK77-F1
#
_entry.id   AF-A0A8C8SK77-F1
#
_cell.length_a   1.000
_cell.length_b   1.000
_cell.length_c   1.000
_cell.angle_alpha   90.00
_cell.angle_beta   90.00
_cell.angle_gamma   90.00
#
_symmetry.space_group_name_H-M   'P 1'
#
loop_
_entity.id
_entity.type
_entity.pdbx_description
1 polymer ?
#
loop_
_entity_poly.entity_id
_entity_poly.type
_entity_poly.pdbx_seq_one_letter_code
_entity_poly.pdbx_strand_id
1 'polypeptide(L)'
;MSNQEVAILNVGGLMFTTRASTLQRFPESRLARMVNGNDHEFRLVNGQIFVDRDGGLFSYILDFLRTLQLSLPTDFSDYQRLQREADFYELDSLADLLSQENLLKPRLEILEVRFLLQETQGFFRVFGSCSNTIEVLAGRITVFTQQSLRQNWNNNPFPSQKLVTPLPLERPSHHDLVFQCGTDYSAGDQLVARYVSIKPDNRKLVNGTNVLGLLIDTLLKDGFHLVSTRTVSCEEKVECYSFERMKRPEALALSASQNPESTSGAQMLTPRHKRK
;
A
#
# COMPACT_ATOMS: atom_id res chain seq x y z
N MET A 1 15.94 -10.36 -43.22
CA MET A 1 15.51 -9.87 -41.90
C MET A 1 16.76 -9.68 -41.06
N SER A 2 17.27 -8.45 -40.94
CA SER A 2 18.45 -8.15 -40.12
C SER A 2 18.09 -8.41 -38.65
N ASN A 3 18.65 -9.48 -38.09
CA ASN A 3 18.38 -9.91 -36.73
C ASN A 3 19.19 -9.02 -35.77
N GLN A 4 18.76 -7.77 -35.61
CA GLN A 4 19.44 -6.81 -34.76
C GLN A 4 19.10 -7.13 -33.30
N GLU A 5 20.01 -7.78 -32.58
CA GLU A 5 19.79 -8.23 -31.20
C GLU A 5 19.60 -7.04 -30.23
N VAL A 6 20.29 -5.93 -30.51
CA VAL A 6 20.32 -4.72 -29.68
C VAL A 6 19.97 -3.48 -30.50
N ALA A 7 19.05 -2.69 -29.98
CA ALA A 7 18.63 -1.41 -30.54
C ALA A 7 19.14 -0.25 -29.67
N ILE A 8 19.62 0.80 -30.33
CA ILE A 8 20.06 2.05 -29.71
C ILE A 8 19.09 3.14 -30.11
N LEU A 9 18.55 3.85 -29.12
CA LEU A 9 17.61 4.95 -29.29
C LEU A 9 18.18 6.20 -28.64
N ASN A 10 18.02 7.34 -29.30
CA ASN A 10 18.24 8.65 -28.72
C ASN A 10 16.87 9.33 -28.61
N VAL A 11 16.35 9.45 -27.39
CA VAL A 11 15.03 10.02 -27.12
C VAL A 11 15.22 11.38 -26.42
N GLY A 12 14.98 12.47 -27.15
CA GLY A 12 15.11 13.83 -26.62
C GLY A 12 16.52 14.17 -26.13
N GLY A 13 17.56 13.53 -26.68
CA GLY A 13 18.95 13.69 -26.24
C GLY A 13 19.43 12.65 -25.24
N LEU A 14 18.55 11.81 -24.69
CA LEU A 14 18.91 10.71 -23.78
C LEU A 14 19.10 9.40 -24.55
N MET A 15 20.23 8.75 -24.31
CA MET A 15 20.60 7.50 -24.98
C MET A 15 20.06 6.28 -24.23
N PHE A 16 19.34 5.43 -24.93
CA PHE A 16 18.80 4.17 -24.43
C PHE A 16 19.32 3.01 -25.28
N THR A 17 19.80 1.98 -24.60
CA THR A 17 20.23 0.73 -25.22
C THR A 17 19.38 -0.40 -24.67
N THR A 18 18.75 -1.17 -25.54
CA THR A 18 17.87 -2.28 -25.15
C THR A 18 17.84 -3.37 -26.21
N ARG A 19 17.22 -4.52 -25.91
CA ARG A 19 17.03 -5.57 -26.90
C ARG A 19 15.93 -5.18 -27.88
N ALA A 20 16.08 -5.53 -29.15
CA ALA A 20 15.00 -5.30 -30.13
C ALA A 20 13.70 -6.03 -29.73
N SER A 21 13.83 -7.22 -29.12
CA SER A 21 12.69 -7.99 -28.59
C SER A 21 11.92 -7.27 -27.48
N THR A 22 12.56 -6.36 -26.74
CA THR A 22 11.88 -5.52 -25.74
C THR A 22 10.98 -4.48 -26.41
N LEU A 23 11.46 -3.85 -27.49
CA LEU A 23 10.68 -2.86 -28.26
C LEU A 23 9.56 -3.52 -29.08
N GLN A 24 9.77 -4.78 -29.49
CA GLN A 24 8.80 -5.61 -30.20
C GLN A 24 7.81 -6.32 -29.27
N ARG A 25 7.85 -6.07 -27.96
CA ARG A 25 6.98 -6.73 -26.98
C ARG A 25 5.50 -6.58 -27.33
N PHE A 26 5.14 -5.43 -27.90
CA PHE A 26 3.83 -5.14 -28.47
C PHE A 26 4.00 -4.96 -29.98
N PRO A 27 3.70 -6.00 -30.80
CA PRO A 27 3.98 -5.97 -32.24
C PRO A 27 3.26 -4.85 -33.00
N GLU A 28 2.07 -4.47 -32.53
CA GLU A 28 1.26 -3.40 -33.11
C GLU A 28 1.77 -1.99 -32.74
N SER A 29 2.65 -1.89 -31.73
CA SER A 29 3.15 -0.60 -31.26
C SER A 29 4.05 0.09 -32.27
N ARG A 30 4.13 1.41 -32.15
CA ARG A 30 5.02 2.22 -32.97
C ARG A 30 6.48 1.84 -32.77
N LEU A 31 6.89 1.54 -31.54
CA LEU A 31 8.25 1.11 -31.21
C LEU A 31 8.68 -0.16 -31.95
N ALA A 32 7.77 -1.13 -32.11
CA ALA A 32 8.03 -2.33 -32.89
C ALA A 32 8.24 -1.98 -34.38
N ARG A 33 7.42 -1.09 -34.94
CA ARG A 33 7.57 -0.64 -36.33
C ARG A 33 8.86 0.14 -36.56
N MET A 34 9.26 0.99 -35.61
CA MET A 34 10.52 1.73 -35.65
C MET A 34 11.72 0.80 -35.72
N VAL A 35 11.78 -0.23 -34.85
CA VAL A 35 12.90 -1.17 -34.84
C VAL A 35 12.90 -2.13 -36.04
N ASN A 36 11.72 -2.43 -36.58
CA ASN A 36 11.57 -3.24 -37.80
C ASN A 36 11.86 -2.46 -39.09
N GLY A 37 12.03 -1.13 -39.00
CA GLY A 37 12.19 -0.25 -40.16
C GLY A 37 10.92 -0.06 -40.99
N ASN A 38 9.76 -0.39 -40.40
CA ASN A 38 8.45 -0.27 -41.04
C ASN A 38 7.75 1.07 -40.74
N ASP A 39 8.33 1.90 -39.86
CA ASP A 39 7.85 3.26 -39.62
C ASP A 39 8.51 4.23 -40.60
N HIS A 40 7.72 4.94 -41.41
CA HIS A 40 8.23 5.86 -42.43
C HIS A 40 8.82 7.15 -41.86
N GLU A 41 8.43 7.54 -40.64
CA GLU A 41 8.91 8.75 -39.95
C GLU A 41 10.26 8.50 -39.28
N PHE A 42 10.51 7.28 -38.81
CA PHE A 42 11.71 6.94 -38.07
C PHE A 42 12.70 6.15 -38.92
N ARG A 43 13.85 6.77 -39.18
CA ARG A 43 14.96 6.14 -39.88
C ARG A 43 16.15 5.95 -38.94
N LEU A 44 16.89 4.88 -39.19
CA LEU A 44 18.17 4.66 -38.55
C LEU A 44 19.17 5.69 -39.06
N VAL A 45 19.69 6.54 -38.17
CA VAL A 45 20.76 7.48 -38.47
C VAL A 45 22.00 6.99 -37.72
N ASN A 46 23.08 6.63 -38.42
CA ASN A 46 24.31 6.13 -37.80
C ASN A 46 24.12 4.92 -36.84
N GLY A 47 23.16 4.03 -37.13
CA GLY A 47 22.91 2.85 -36.30
C GLY A 47 22.02 3.09 -35.07
N GLN A 48 21.52 4.31 -34.89
CA GLN A 48 20.61 4.68 -33.80
C GLN A 48 19.29 5.24 -34.34
N ILE A 49 18.20 5.03 -33.59
CA ILE A 49 16.90 5.64 -33.87
C ILE A 49 16.79 6.93 -33.06
N PHE A 50 16.64 8.07 -33.73
CA PHE A 50 16.38 9.34 -33.05
C PHE A 50 14.89 9.57 -32.89
N VAL A 51 14.47 9.96 -31.68
CA VAL A 51 13.08 10.21 -31.32
C VAL A 51 13.00 11.56 -30.61
N ASP A 52 12.30 12.52 -31.21
CA ASP A 52 12.15 13.86 -30.64
C ASP A 52 11.03 13.90 -29.59
N ARG A 53 11.24 13.19 -28.47
CA ARG A 53 10.28 13.01 -27.36
C ARG A 53 10.97 13.11 -26.00
N ASP A 54 10.19 13.08 -24.93
CA ASP A 54 10.69 13.18 -23.56
C ASP A 54 11.40 11.90 -23.12
N GLY A 55 12.73 11.90 -23.12
CA GLY A 55 13.52 10.76 -22.68
C GLY A 55 13.36 10.42 -21.19
N GLY A 56 13.02 11.40 -20.35
CA GLY A 56 12.80 11.17 -18.91
C GLY A 56 11.52 10.37 -18.64
N LEU A 57 10.47 10.60 -19.45
CA LEU A 57 9.26 9.77 -19.39
C LEU A 57 9.43 8.43 -20.11
N PHE A 58 10.26 8.40 -21.16
CA PHE A 58 10.57 7.18 -21.90
C PHE A 58 11.21 6.09 -21.03
N SER A 59 11.93 6.43 -19.96
CA SER A 59 12.47 5.42 -19.04
C SER A 59 11.37 4.55 -18.43
N TYR A 60 10.24 5.14 -18.05
CA TYR A 60 9.09 4.40 -17.50
C TYR A 60 8.41 3.53 -18.57
N ILE A 61 8.30 4.04 -19.80
CA ILE A 61 7.80 3.25 -20.95
C ILE A 61 8.70 2.03 -21.16
N LEU A 62 10.01 2.22 -21.17
CA LEU A 62 10.97 1.15 -21.41
C LEU A 62 10.97 0.11 -20.29
N ASP A 63 10.83 0.53 -19.03
CA ASP A 63 10.71 -0.39 -17.89
C ASP A 63 9.41 -1.17 -17.91
N PHE A 64 8.30 -0.55 -18.35
CA PHE A 64 7.05 -1.26 -18.63
C PHE A 64 7.23 -2.33 -19.71
N LEU A 65 7.93 -2.04 -20.82
CA LEU A 65 8.17 -3.04 -21.88
C LEU A 65 9.02 -4.23 -21.39
N ARG A 66 9.88 -4.02 -20.40
CA ARG A 66 10.72 -5.06 -19.79
C ARG A 66 9.93 -5.95 -18.84
N THR A 67 9.12 -5.36 -17.97
CA THR A 67 8.48 -6.06 -16.83
C THR A 67 6.99 -6.35 -17.02
N LEU A 68 6.34 -5.67 -17.97
CA LEU A 68 4.89 -5.60 -18.14
C LEU A 68 4.15 -5.04 -16.91
N GLN A 69 4.86 -4.31 -16.05
CA GLN A 69 4.32 -3.65 -14.87
C GLN A 69 4.65 -2.16 -14.90
N LEU A 70 3.64 -1.32 -14.60
CA LEU A 70 3.84 0.12 -14.47
C LEU A 70 4.34 0.43 -13.06
N SER A 71 5.65 0.66 -12.93
CA SER A 71 6.28 1.08 -11.68
C SER A 71 6.56 2.58 -11.73
N LEU A 72 5.86 3.34 -10.89
CA LEU A 72 6.02 4.78 -10.76
C LEU A 72 6.40 5.14 -9.32
N PRO A 73 7.21 6.20 -9.12
CA PRO A 73 7.45 6.76 -7.81
C PRO A 73 6.14 7.12 -7.08
N THR A 74 6.15 7.06 -5.75
CA THR A 74 4.98 7.38 -4.92
C THR A 74 4.50 8.82 -5.08
N ASP A 75 5.40 9.73 -5.44
CA ASP A 75 5.18 11.16 -5.64
C ASP A 75 5.08 11.56 -7.13
N PHE A 76 4.93 10.59 -8.03
CA PHE A 76 4.85 10.86 -9.46
C PHE A 76 3.61 11.71 -9.79
N SER A 77 3.81 12.88 -10.43
CA SER A 77 2.72 13.81 -10.78
C SER A 77 2.35 13.82 -12.25
N ASP A 78 3.22 13.30 -13.12
CA ASP A 78 3.21 13.58 -14.56
C ASP A 78 2.41 12.54 -15.36
N TYR A 79 1.34 11.98 -14.77
CA TYR A 79 0.51 10.94 -15.38
C TYR A 79 -0.02 11.30 -16.77
N GLN A 80 -0.52 12.53 -16.95
CA GLN A 80 -1.03 12.97 -18.24
C GLN A 80 0.07 13.08 -19.30
N ARG A 81 1.29 13.48 -18.90
CA ARG A 81 2.42 13.55 -19.83
C ARG A 81 2.87 12.15 -20.21
N LEU A 82 2.97 11.24 -19.24
CA LEU A 82 3.33 9.85 -19.50
C LEU A 82 2.28 9.14 -20.36
N GLN A 83 0.99 9.43 -20.14
CA GLN A 83 -0.10 8.91 -20.98
C GLN A 83 0.09 9.35 -22.44
N ARG A 84 0.39 10.64 -22.69
CA ARG A 84 0.67 11.13 -24.06
C ARG A 84 1.88 10.46 -24.71
N GLU A 85 2.90 10.09 -23.93
CA GLU A 85 4.01 9.29 -24.45
C GLU A 85 3.55 7.87 -24.80
N ALA A 86 2.75 7.23 -23.95
CA ALA A 86 2.18 5.91 -24.24
C ALA A 86 1.31 5.93 -25.52
N ASP A 87 0.50 6.98 -25.70
CA ASP A 87 -0.28 7.21 -26.92
C ASP A 87 0.63 7.38 -28.14
N PHE A 88 1.69 8.19 -28.02
CA PHE A 88 2.65 8.43 -29.10
C PHE A 88 3.35 7.16 -29.56
N TYR A 89 3.72 6.28 -28.62
CA TYR A 89 4.33 4.98 -28.93
C TYR A 89 3.30 3.90 -29.29
N GLU A 90 2.01 4.24 -29.31
CA GLU A 90 0.88 3.35 -29.60
C GLU A 90 0.89 2.10 -28.68
N LEU A 91 1.04 2.37 -27.39
CA LEU A 91 0.96 1.37 -26.33
C LEU A 91 -0.41 1.47 -25.65
N ASP A 92 -1.46 1.09 -26.37
CA ASP A 92 -2.87 1.25 -25.93
C ASP A 92 -3.10 0.70 -24.51
N SER A 93 -2.60 -0.50 -24.23
CA SER A 93 -2.71 -1.11 -22.89
C SER A 93 -2.11 -0.26 -21.77
N LEU A 94 -1.03 0.47 -22.04
CA LEU A 94 -0.38 1.36 -21.08
C LEU A 94 -1.09 2.72 -21.01
N ALA A 95 -1.50 3.27 -22.17
CA ALA A 95 -2.29 4.49 -22.23
C ALA A 95 -3.61 4.35 -21.47
N ASP A 96 -4.28 3.21 -21.62
CA ASP A 96 -5.47 2.85 -20.85
C ASP A 96 -5.17 2.83 -19.36
N LEU A 97 -4.10 2.13 -18.92
CA LEU A 97 -3.71 2.08 -17.51
C LEU A 97 -3.43 3.47 -16.90
N LEU A 98 -2.89 4.39 -17.71
CA LEU A 98 -2.56 5.76 -17.32
C LEU A 98 -3.74 6.73 -17.44
N SER A 99 -4.82 6.32 -18.12
CA SER A 99 -6.00 7.17 -18.32
C SER A 99 -6.60 7.60 -16.98
N GLN A 100 -7.00 8.87 -16.90
CA GLN A 100 -7.63 9.42 -15.70
C GLN A 100 -8.88 8.62 -15.30
N GLU A 101 -9.60 8.02 -16.25
CA GLU A 101 -10.74 7.16 -15.94
C GLU A 101 -10.34 5.89 -15.19
N ASN A 102 -9.24 5.23 -15.55
CA ASN A 102 -8.73 4.07 -14.82
C ASN A 102 -8.04 4.44 -13.51
N LEU A 103 -7.47 5.65 -13.42
CA LEU A 103 -6.95 6.21 -12.17
C LEU A 103 -8.03 6.73 -11.23
N LEU A 104 -9.27 6.97 -11.70
CA LEU A 104 -10.43 7.42 -10.91
C LEU A 104 -11.46 6.31 -10.68
N LYS A 105 -11.35 5.17 -11.39
CA LYS A 105 -12.22 4.02 -11.18
C LYS A 105 -12.05 3.50 -9.75
N PRO A 106 -13.15 3.44 -8.97
CA PRO A 106 -13.10 2.84 -7.65
C PRO A 106 -12.71 1.37 -7.80
N ARG A 107 -11.57 0.99 -7.23
CA ARG A 107 -11.15 -0.41 -7.22
C ARG A 107 -11.77 -1.09 -6.01
N LEU A 108 -12.34 -2.26 -6.25
CA LEU A 108 -12.83 -3.12 -5.18
C LEU A 108 -11.60 -3.64 -4.41
N GLU A 109 -11.49 -3.21 -3.17
CA GLU A 109 -10.50 -3.71 -2.24
C GLU A 109 -11.15 -4.82 -1.41
N ILE A 110 -10.61 -6.03 -1.54
CA ILE A 110 -11.04 -7.20 -0.77
C ILE A 110 -10.05 -7.44 0.36
N LEU A 111 -10.58 -7.78 1.54
CA LEU A 111 -9.83 -8.19 2.73
C LEU A 111 -10.51 -9.42 3.34
N GLU A 112 -9.74 -10.46 3.66
CA GLU A 112 -10.23 -11.64 4.36
C GLU A 112 -9.61 -11.73 5.76
N VAL A 113 -10.44 -11.88 6.78
CA VAL A 113 -10.01 -12.22 8.14
C VAL A 113 -10.35 -13.67 8.41
N ARG A 114 -9.35 -14.49 8.69
CA ARG A 114 -9.50 -15.87 9.15
C ARG A 114 -9.25 -15.93 10.64
N PHE A 115 -10.20 -16.50 11.35
CA PHE A 115 -10.18 -16.66 12.80
C PHE A 115 -10.34 -18.13 13.16
N LEU A 116 -9.50 -18.58 14.07
CA LEU A 116 -9.54 -19.91 14.65
C LEU A 116 -9.46 -19.78 16.17
N LEU A 117 -10.45 -20.32 16.87
CA LEU A 117 -10.46 -20.40 18.32
C LEU A 117 -10.15 -21.84 18.76
N GLN A 118 -8.99 -22.04 19.38
CA GLN A 118 -8.58 -23.30 19.96
C GLN A 118 -8.44 -23.14 21.47
N GLU A 119 -9.37 -23.74 22.23
CA GLU A 119 -9.44 -23.61 23.68
C GLU A 119 -9.47 -22.13 24.15
N THR A 120 -8.34 -21.63 24.68
CA THR A 120 -8.19 -20.26 25.16
C THR A 120 -7.37 -19.37 24.22
N GLN A 121 -6.95 -19.90 23.06
CA GLN A 121 -6.11 -19.24 22.07
C GLN A 121 -6.91 -18.87 20.82
N GLY A 122 -6.78 -17.62 20.41
CA GLY A 122 -7.32 -17.11 19.16
C GLY A 122 -6.20 -16.87 18.15
N PHE A 123 -6.29 -17.49 16.98
CA PHE A 123 -5.38 -17.30 15.87
C PHE A 123 -6.04 -16.46 14.78
N PHE A 124 -5.31 -15.48 14.29
CA PHE A 124 -5.77 -14.52 13.29
C PHE A 124 -4.83 -14.53 12.10
N ARG A 125 -5.40 -14.60 10.91
CA ARG A 125 -4.70 -14.37 9.65
C ARG A 125 -5.52 -13.45 8.77
N VAL A 126 -4.92 -12.36 8.34
CA VAL A 126 -5.57 -11.31 7.55
C VAL A 126 -4.88 -11.22 6.20
N PHE A 127 -5.66 -11.40 5.14
CA PHE A 127 -5.22 -11.23 3.76
C PHE A 127 -5.84 -9.97 3.16
N GLY A 128 -5.06 -9.18 2.45
CA GLY A 128 -5.55 -7.97 1.80
C GLY A 128 -5.08 -7.86 0.37
N SER A 129 -5.99 -7.45 -0.52
CA SER A 129 -5.64 -7.10 -1.91
C SER A 129 -4.75 -5.84 -2.00
N CYS A 130 -4.74 -4.98 -0.97
CA CYS A 130 -3.90 -3.79 -0.90
C CYS A 130 -2.86 -3.90 0.23
N SER A 131 -1.57 -3.87 -0.11
CA SER A 131 -0.47 -3.95 0.85
C SER A 131 -0.44 -2.77 1.83
N ASN A 132 -0.73 -1.56 1.35
CA ASN A 132 -0.79 -0.37 2.21
C ASN A 132 -1.85 -0.51 3.32
N THR A 133 -3.00 -1.11 3.02
CA THR A 133 -4.04 -1.34 4.04
C THR A 133 -3.57 -2.34 5.09
N ILE A 134 -2.89 -3.42 4.67
CA ILE A 134 -2.31 -4.40 5.59
C ILE A 134 -1.21 -3.76 6.44
N GLU A 135 -0.40 -2.86 5.87
CA GLU A 135 0.62 -2.12 6.59
C GLU A 135 0.03 -1.17 7.64
N VAL A 136 -0.99 -0.38 7.27
CA VAL A 136 -1.70 0.50 8.21
C VAL A 136 -2.36 -0.31 9.32
N LEU A 137 -2.99 -1.45 8.98
CA LEU A 137 -3.62 -2.33 9.97
C LEU A 137 -2.58 -2.94 10.92
N ALA A 138 -1.45 -3.42 10.40
CA ALA A 138 -0.35 -3.94 11.21
C ALA A 138 0.19 -2.86 12.16
N GLY A 139 0.30 -1.60 11.72
CA GLY A 139 0.71 -0.48 12.59
C GLY A 139 -0.29 -0.12 13.69
N ARG A 140 -1.55 -0.53 13.57
CA ARG A 140 -2.60 -0.32 14.59
C ARG A 140 -2.69 -1.45 15.62
N ILE A 141 -2.24 -2.66 15.26
CA ILE A 141 -2.32 -3.84 16.12
C ILE A 141 -1.03 -3.96 16.93
N THR A 142 -1.16 -4.22 18.23
CA THR A 142 -0.01 -4.51 19.10
C THR A 142 -0.32 -5.73 19.95
N VAL A 143 0.56 -6.72 19.89
CA VAL A 143 0.49 -7.93 20.72
C VAL A 143 1.45 -7.77 21.89
N PHE A 144 0.99 -8.05 23.09
CA PHE A 144 1.78 -8.00 24.31
C PHE A 144 1.80 -9.38 24.95
N THR A 145 2.96 -9.82 25.44
CA THR A 145 3.04 -10.95 26.36
C THR A 145 3.10 -10.47 27.79
N GLN A 146 2.37 -11.15 28.66
CA GLN A 146 2.51 -11.03 30.10
C GLN A 146 2.94 -12.39 30.64
N GLN A 147 4.12 -12.43 31.25
CA GLN A 147 4.61 -13.60 31.97
C GLN A 147 4.33 -13.41 33.46
N SER A 148 3.64 -14.37 34.08
CA SER A 148 3.54 -14.44 35.54
C SER A 148 4.54 -15.50 36.04
N LEU A 149 5.56 -15.09 36.81
CA LEU A 149 6.38 -16.05 37.56
C LEU A 149 5.57 -16.51 38.78
N ARG A 150 5.33 -17.83 38.91
CA ARG A 150 4.91 -18.40 40.20
C ARG A 150 6.08 -18.27 41.18
N GLN A 151 5.90 -17.48 42.23
CA GLN A 151 6.80 -17.53 43.38
C GLN A 151 6.45 -18.74 44.25
N ASN A 152 7.48 -19.51 44.60
CA ASN A 152 7.46 -20.41 45.75
C ASN A 152 7.24 -19.53 46.99
N TRP A 153 6.25 -19.84 47.82
CA TRP A 153 5.91 -19.07 49.02
C TRP A 153 7.10 -19.04 49.99
N ASN A 154 7.86 -17.95 49.97
CA ASN A 154 8.72 -17.54 51.09
C ASN A 154 8.98 -16.02 51.00
N ASN A 155 8.24 -15.29 51.83
CA ASN A 155 8.51 -13.95 52.37
C ASN A 155 9.23 -12.93 51.47
N ASN A 156 8.47 -12.13 50.71
CA ASN A 156 8.87 -10.75 50.36
C ASN A 156 7.65 -9.86 50.05
N PRO A 157 7.50 -8.67 50.66
CA PRO A 157 6.32 -7.80 50.52
C PRO A 157 6.50 -6.70 49.45
N PHE A 158 7.11 -6.99 48.30
CA PHE A 158 7.24 -6.03 47.20
C PHE A 158 6.28 -6.36 46.05
N PRO A 159 5.57 -5.37 45.46
CA PRO A 159 4.66 -5.62 44.35
C PRO A 159 5.44 -6.12 43.14
N SER A 160 5.04 -7.31 42.66
CA SER A 160 5.62 -8.04 41.56
C SER A 160 5.70 -7.19 40.29
N GLN A 161 6.92 -6.99 39.76
CA GLN A 161 7.12 -6.34 38.46
C GLN A 161 6.50 -7.21 37.36
N LYS A 162 5.40 -6.73 36.78
CA LYS A 162 4.75 -7.33 35.61
C LYS A 162 5.55 -6.94 34.37
N LEU A 163 6.29 -7.87 33.79
CA LEU A 163 6.98 -7.63 32.51
C LEU A 163 5.95 -7.75 31.38
N VAL A 164 5.72 -6.65 30.68
CA VAL A 164 4.86 -6.60 29.49
C VAL A 164 5.76 -6.29 28.30
N THR A 165 5.99 -7.29 27.45
CA THR A 165 6.88 -7.14 26.28
C THR A 165 6.04 -7.17 25.01
N PRO A 166 6.18 -6.18 24.10
CA PRO A 166 5.52 -6.25 22.80
C PRO A 166 6.14 -7.37 21.95
N LEU A 167 5.30 -8.19 21.32
CA LEU A 167 5.72 -9.17 20.32
C LEU A 167 5.57 -8.56 18.91
N PRO A 168 6.53 -8.78 18.01
CA PRO A 168 6.37 -8.41 16.61
C PRO A 168 5.24 -9.23 15.99
N LEU A 169 4.44 -8.59 15.13
CA LEU A 169 3.48 -9.27 14.28
C LEU A 169 4.22 -10.07 13.21
N GLU A 170 3.69 -11.23 12.86
CA GLU A 170 4.23 -12.03 11.75
C GLU A 170 3.64 -11.53 10.43
N ARG A 171 4.50 -11.18 9.47
CA ARG A 171 4.09 -10.78 8.12
C ARG A 171 4.72 -11.72 7.10
N PRO A 172 4.04 -12.83 6.74
CA PRO A 172 4.53 -13.77 5.73
C PRO A 172 4.72 -13.11 4.35
N SER A 173 3.95 -12.06 4.04
CA SER A 173 4.10 -11.24 2.83
C SER A 173 3.58 -9.81 3.07
N HIS A 174 3.76 -8.92 2.09
CA HIS A 174 3.17 -7.57 2.12
C HIS A 174 1.62 -7.56 2.14
N HIS A 175 0.99 -8.70 1.81
CA HIS A 175 -0.47 -8.86 1.73
C HIS A 175 -1.02 -9.78 2.82
N ASP A 176 -0.19 -10.22 3.76
CA ASP A 176 -0.53 -11.23 4.76
C ASP A 176 -0.04 -10.80 6.15
N LEU A 177 -0.94 -10.85 7.12
CA LEU A 177 -0.70 -10.48 8.51
C LEU A 177 -1.22 -11.57 9.44
N VAL A 178 -0.36 -12.06 10.33
CA VAL A 178 -0.67 -13.14 11.26
C VAL A 178 -0.38 -12.68 12.69
N PHE A 179 -1.29 -13.00 13.60
CA PHE A 179 -1.11 -12.81 15.04
C PHE A 179 -1.98 -13.75 15.87
N GLN A 180 -1.65 -13.85 17.15
CA GLN A 180 -2.33 -14.72 18.11
C GLN A 180 -2.59 -14.00 19.43
N CYS A 181 -3.67 -14.37 20.10
CA CYS A 181 -4.03 -13.93 21.44
C CYS A 181 -4.47 -15.10 22.30
N GLY A 182 -4.59 -14.88 23.61
CA GLY A 182 -5.06 -15.90 24.54
C GLY A 182 -4.00 -16.35 25.52
N THR A 183 -4.26 -17.45 26.22
CA THR A 183 -3.37 -17.99 27.24
C THR A 183 -2.71 -19.28 26.77
N ASP A 184 -1.43 -19.41 27.10
CA ASP A 184 -0.61 -20.58 26.75
C ASP A 184 0.00 -21.16 28.03
N TYR A 185 -0.03 -22.48 28.14
CA TYR A 185 0.65 -23.21 29.22
C TYR A 185 1.99 -23.68 28.68
N SER A 186 3.05 -22.91 28.96
CA SER A 186 4.39 -23.32 28.56
C SER A 186 4.88 -24.52 29.39
N ALA A 187 5.80 -25.31 28.82
CA ALA A 187 6.45 -26.44 29.48
C ALA A 187 7.25 -25.99 30.71
N GLY A 188 6.56 -25.83 31.84
CA GLY A 188 7.13 -25.32 33.10
C GLY A 188 6.14 -24.64 34.05
N ASP A 189 4.82 -24.86 33.91
CA ASP A 189 3.78 -24.31 34.82
C ASP A 189 3.69 -22.77 34.82
N GLN A 190 4.28 -22.12 33.82
CA GLN A 190 4.27 -20.67 33.64
C GLN A 190 3.16 -20.27 32.65
N LEU A 191 2.17 -19.54 33.16
CA LEU A 191 1.05 -19.04 32.36
C LEU A 191 1.50 -17.79 31.59
N VAL A 192 1.51 -17.90 30.26
CA VAL A 192 1.85 -16.80 29.35
C VAL A 192 0.57 -16.31 28.69
N ALA A 193 0.17 -15.08 29.00
CA ALA A 193 -0.99 -14.45 28.39
C ALA A 193 -0.55 -13.51 27.25
N ARG A 194 -1.14 -13.68 26.06
CA ARG A 194 -0.98 -12.81 24.90
C ARG A 194 -2.19 -11.88 24.79
N TYR A 195 -1.98 -10.60 25.04
CA TYR A 195 -2.99 -9.55 24.91
C TYR A 195 -2.83 -8.84 23.57
N VAL A 196 -3.94 -8.47 22.94
CA VAL A 196 -3.97 -7.68 21.71
C VAL A 196 -4.64 -6.34 21.99
N SER A 197 -4.07 -5.28 21.45
CA SER A 197 -4.63 -3.95 21.41
C SER A 197 -4.75 -3.50 19.97
N ILE A 198 -5.87 -2.85 19.63
CA ILE A 198 -6.12 -2.31 18.29
C ILE A 198 -6.43 -0.82 18.45
N LYS A 199 -5.65 0.05 17.79
CA LYS A 199 -5.90 1.49 17.74
C LYS A 199 -7.16 1.80 16.90
N PRO A 200 -7.98 2.79 17.29
CA PRO A 200 -7.76 3.78 18.36
C PRO A 200 -8.26 3.37 19.75
N ASP A 201 -8.97 2.25 19.87
CA ASP A 201 -9.64 1.80 21.10
C ASP A 201 -8.64 1.47 22.24
N ASN A 202 -7.43 1.00 21.90
CA ASN A 202 -6.31 0.77 22.82
C ASN A 202 -6.57 -0.17 24.01
N ARG A 203 -7.74 -0.85 24.09
CA ARG A 203 -8.02 -1.84 25.12
C ARG A 203 -7.14 -3.07 24.90
N LYS A 204 -6.58 -3.59 25.99
CA LYS A 204 -5.82 -4.85 25.99
C LYS A 204 -6.78 -6.02 26.18
N LEU A 205 -7.03 -6.77 25.11
CA LEU A 205 -7.96 -7.90 25.08
C LEU A 205 -7.18 -9.22 25.02
N VAL A 206 -7.58 -10.20 25.82
CA VAL A 206 -6.98 -11.56 25.81
C VAL A 206 -7.88 -12.58 25.14
N ASN A 207 -9.21 -12.41 25.22
CA ASN A 207 -10.18 -13.32 24.65
C ASN A 207 -10.27 -13.12 23.12
N GLY A 208 -10.10 -14.21 22.37
CA GLY A 208 -10.10 -14.19 20.91
C GLY A 208 -11.38 -13.64 20.29
N THR A 209 -12.55 -13.99 20.81
CA THR A 209 -13.84 -13.49 20.30
C THR A 209 -13.97 -11.98 20.49
N ASN A 210 -13.48 -11.43 21.61
CA ASN A 210 -13.48 -9.99 21.84
C ASN A 210 -12.51 -9.26 20.90
N VAL A 211 -11.32 -9.84 20.65
CA VAL A 211 -10.35 -9.31 19.69
C VAL A 211 -10.93 -9.31 18.28
N LEU A 212 -11.59 -10.41 17.87
CA LEU A 212 -12.29 -10.50 16.61
C LEU A 212 -13.37 -9.43 16.47
N GLY A 213 -14.23 -9.27 17.48
CA GLY A 213 -15.27 -8.25 17.47
C GLY A 213 -14.70 -6.83 17.29
N LEU A 214 -13.61 -6.50 18.01
CA LEU A 214 -12.94 -5.21 17.86
C LEU A 214 -12.28 -5.04 16.48
N LEU A 215 -11.68 -6.09 15.94
CA LEU A 215 -11.07 -6.07 14.60
C LEU A 215 -12.14 -5.82 13.52
N ILE A 216 -13.26 -6.54 13.58
CA ILE A 216 -14.38 -6.36 12.65
C ILE A 216 -14.92 -4.93 12.76
N ASP A 217 -15.18 -4.43 13.97
CA ASP A 217 -15.64 -3.05 14.18
C ASP A 217 -14.65 -2.01 13.63
N THR A 218 -13.34 -2.25 13.79
CA THR A 218 -12.30 -1.39 13.22
C THR A 218 -12.34 -1.37 11.69
N LEU A 219 -12.50 -2.55 11.05
CA LEU A 219 -12.61 -2.65 9.59
C LEU A 219 -13.87 -1.95 9.06
N LEU A 220 -15.01 -2.13 9.74
CA LEU A 220 -16.26 -1.44 9.38
C LEU A 220 -16.11 0.08 9.48
N LYS A 221 -15.43 0.59 10.53
CA LYS A 221 -15.12 2.02 10.68
C LYS A 221 -14.15 2.55 9.62
N ASP A 222 -13.25 1.70 9.12
CA ASP A 222 -12.37 2.01 7.99
C ASP A 222 -13.12 1.98 6.63
N GLY A 223 -14.44 1.75 6.63
CA GLY A 223 -15.30 1.80 5.45
C GLY A 223 -15.41 0.48 4.69
N PHE A 224 -14.94 -0.62 5.26
CA PHE A 224 -15.22 -1.94 4.73
C PHE A 224 -16.65 -2.37 5.05
N HIS A 225 -17.22 -3.20 4.18
CA HIS A 225 -18.51 -3.85 4.36
C HIS A 225 -18.27 -5.35 4.44
N LEU A 226 -18.89 -6.02 5.42
CA LEU A 226 -18.83 -7.47 5.51
C LEU A 226 -19.73 -8.08 4.43
N VAL A 227 -19.15 -8.90 3.55
CA VAL A 227 -19.83 -9.50 2.39
C VAL A 227 -20.22 -10.94 2.66
N SER A 228 -19.36 -11.69 3.35
CA SER A 228 -19.59 -13.11 3.60
C SER A 228 -18.91 -13.57 4.89
N THR A 229 -19.57 -14.49 5.59
CA THR A 229 -18.99 -15.27 6.68
C THR A 229 -19.15 -16.74 6.35
N ARG A 230 -18.05 -17.49 6.31
CA ARG A 230 -18.05 -18.93 6.00
C ARG A 230 -17.11 -19.70 6.91
N THR A 231 -17.45 -20.95 7.21
CA THR A 231 -16.53 -21.90 7.85
C THR A 231 -15.68 -22.55 6.77
N VAL A 232 -14.36 -22.35 6.82
CA VAL A 232 -13.41 -22.83 5.80
C VAL A 232 -13.00 -24.28 6.04
N SER A 233 -12.95 -24.70 7.29
CA SER A 233 -12.67 -26.07 7.70
C SER A 233 -13.64 -26.47 8.82
N CYS A 234 -14.44 -27.51 8.59
CA CYS A 234 -15.36 -28.04 9.61
C CYS A 234 -14.61 -28.77 10.74
N GLU A 235 -13.43 -29.32 10.44
CA GLU A 235 -12.60 -30.07 11.39
C GLU A 235 -11.88 -29.12 12.35
N GLU A 236 -11.30 -28.04 11.81
CA GLU A 236 -10.56 -27.05 12.60
C GLU A 236 -11.46 -25.90 13.08
N LYS A 237 -12.69 -25.77 12.57
CA LYS A 237 -13.61 -24.65 12.86
C LYS A 237 -13.02 -23.27 12.54
N VAL A 238 -12.29 -23.16 11.44
CA VAL A 238 -11.77 -21.86 10.96
C VAL A 238 -12.91 -21.06 10.34
N GLU A 239 -13.18 -19.89 10.91
CA GLU A 239 -14.15 -18.92 10.40
C GLU A 239 -13.44 -17.91 9.49
N CYS A 240 -14.05 -17.60 8.35
CA CYS A 240 -13.54 -16.60 7.41
C CYS A 240 -14.59 -15.53 7.17
N TYR A 241 -14.15 -14.28 7.36
CA TYR A 241 -14.93 -13.07 7.16
C TYR A 241 -14.33 -12.30 5.98
N SER A 242 -15.12 -12.18 4.91
CA SER A 242 -14.72 -11.47 3.69
C SER A 242 -15.31 -10.07 3.69
N PHE A 243 -14.46 -9.07 3.50
CA PHE A 243 -14.77 -7.66 3.52
C PHE A 243 -14.46 -7.01 2.19
N GLU A 244 -15.28 -6.04 1.80
CA GLU A 244 -15.10 -5.25 0.59
C GLU A 244 -15.20 -3.75 0.87
N ARG A 245 -14.34 -2.97 0.22
CA ARG A 245 -14.40 -1.51 0.23
C ARG A 245 -14.15 -1.00 -1.18
N MET A 246 -14.96 -0.04 -1.61
CA MET A 246 -14.66 0.73 -2.81
C MET A 246 -13.59 1.76 -2.46
N LYS A 247 -12.34 1.50 -2.84
CA LYS A 247 -11.26 2.46 -2.63
C LYS A 247 -11.37 3.52 -3.72
N ARG A 248 -11.79 4.73 -3.33
CA ARG A 248 -11.68 5.90 -4.19
C ARG A 248 -10.19 6.25 -4.33
N PRO A 249 -9.71 6.51 -5.55
CA PRO A 249 -8.32 6.88 -5.74
C PRO A 249 -7.98 8.20 -5.03
N GLU A 250 -6.81 8.27 -4.39
CA GLU A 250 -6.31 9.46 -3.66
C GLU A 250 -5.86 10.59 -4.60
N ALA A 251 -6.48 10.72 -5.78
CA ALA A 251 -6.35 11.91 -6.60
C ALA A 251 -7.33 12.96 -6.05
N LEU A 252 -6.78 14.02 -5.44
CA LEU A 252 -7.43 15.20 -4.82
C LEU A 252 -7.55 15.18 -3.28
N ALA A 253 -6.42 14.97 -2.60
CA ALA A 253 -6.18 15.63 -1.30
C ALA A 253 -5.15 16.76 -1.48
N LEU A 254 -5.39 17.67 -2.42
CA LEU A 254 -4.72 18.97 -2.41
C LEU A 254 -5.35 19.81 -1.29
N SER A 255 -4.67 19.80 -0.15
CA SER A 255 -4.66 20.80 0.92
C SER A 255 -5.64 21.97 0.77
N ALA A 256 -6.84 21.84 1.34
CA ALA A 256 -7.57 23.00 1.87
C ALA A 256 -7.13 23.22 3.32
N SER A 257 -5.88 23.63 3.50
CA SER A 257 -5.38 24.21 4.75
C SER A 257 -5.01 25.66 4.48
N GLN A 258 -6.03 26.51 4.33
CA GLN A 258 -5.85 27.93 4.62
C GLN A 258 -5.92 28.08 6.14
N ASN A 259 -4.75 28.23 6.78
CA ASN A 259 -4.70 28.69 8.16
C ASN A 259 -4.87 30.22 8.21
N PRO A 260 -5.41 30.73 9.33
CA PRO A 260 -5.82 32.12 9.51
C PRO A 260 -4.66 33.02 9.96
N GLU A 261 -4.93 34.32 9.99
CA GLU A 261 -4.18 35.39 10.67
C GLU A 261 -2.96 35.97 9.94
N SER A 262 -3.16 37.15 9.33
CA SER A 262 -2.18 38.23 9.45
C SER A 262 -2.84 39.47 10.05
N THR A 263 -2.39 39.73 11.28
CA THR A 263 -2.58 40.91 12.11
C THR A 263 -2.22 42.19 11.35
N SER A 264 -3.18 43.12 11.20
CA SER A 264 -2.88 44.54 10.97
C SER A 264 -3.57 45.40 12.03
N GLY A 265 -3.04 45.35 13.25
CA GLY A 265 -3.28 46.35 14.28
C GLY A 265 -2.09 47.31 14.32
N ALA A 266 -2.15 48.42 13.58
CA ALA A 266 -1.25 49.55 13.79
C ALA A 266 -2.09 50.76 14.23
N GLN A 267 -1.83 51.18 15.46
CA GLN A 267 -2.42 52.31 16.16
C GLN A 267 -2.27 53.63 15.38
N MET A 268 -3.33 54.43 15.35
CA MET A 268 -3.23 55.87 15.11
C MET A 268 -3.82 56.60 16.33
N LEU A 269 -2.93 57.20 17.13
CA LEU A 269 -3.27 58.01 18.29
C LEU A 269 -3.24 59.51 17.91
N THR A 270 -4.37 60.16 18.21
CA THR A 270 -4.55 61.52 18.76
C THR A 270 -4.77 62.75 17.86
N PRO A 271 -5.55 63.74 18.37
CA PRO A 271 -6.40 64.63 17.59
C PRO A 271 -5.86 66.07 17.48
N ARG A 272 -6.29 66.81 16.45
CA ARG A 272 -6.06 68.26 16.33
C ARG A 272 -7.29 69.04 16.80
N HIS A 273 -7.18 69.65 17.97
CA HIS A 273 -7.89 70.88 18.32
C HIS A 273 -7.06 72.08 17.82
N LYS A 274 -7.70 73.01 17.10
CA LYS A 274 -7.37 74.45 17.20
C LYS A 274 -8.66 75.26 17.03
N ARG A 275 -9.04 75.93 18.13
CA ARG A 275 -9.79 77.19 18.13
C ARG A 275 -8.78 78.33 17.88
N LYS A 276 -9.03 79.14 16.87
CA LYS A 276 -9.11 80.61 16.88
C LYS A 276 -9.31 81.08 15.45
#